data_AF-A0A258EIW8-F1
#
_entry.id   AF-A0A258EIW8-F1
#
_cell.length_a   1.000
_cell.length_b   1.000
_cell.length_c   1.000
_cell.angle_alpha   90.00
_cell.angle_beta   90.00
_cell.angle_gamma   90.00
#
_symmetry.space_group_name_H-M   'P 1'
#
loop_
_entity.id
_entity.type
_entity.pdbx_description
1 polymer ?
#
loop_
_entity_poly.entity_id
_entity_poly.type
_entity_poly.pdbx_seq_one_letter_code
_entity_poly.pdbx_strand_id
1 'polypeptide(L)'
;MKWTYQIRGKAKISLLLTGLICLILVNNLSERSQSRELQKVLDSMYQDRLIAESYILQLSDELHSIGLILESGSDFQESLLYSHWQKIEQINLNYLETQLTKEEKNHFDRFEKMTWAIFQGIPERKNSQATLQEALTELKILSEIQVKEAQNLISRSGQIFSSDAAHSQLEIALLVVMVLIVQAILFASKTLSVVPKAPPQLN
;
A
#
# COMPACT_ATOMS: atom_id res chain seq x y z
N MET A 1 -3.85 -39.21 50.11
CA MET A 1 -3.54 -37.95 49.39
C MET A 1 -2.48 -38.19 48.30
N LYS A 2 -2.88 -38.53 47.06
CA LYS A 2 -1.95 -38.69 45.91
C LYS A 2 -2.43 -38.00 44.62
N TRP A 3 -3.50 -37.20 44.69
CA TRP A 3 -4.12 -36.57 43.52
C TRP A 3 -3.38 -35.30 43.06
N THR A 4 -2.70 -34.59 43.97
CA THR A 4 -2.01 -33.32 43.69
C THR A 4 -0.78 -33.47 42.80
N TYR A 5 -0.10 -34.63 42.80
CA TYR A 5 1.04 -34.89 41.91
C TYR A 5 0.61 -35.14 40.45
N GLN A 6 -0.55 -35.78 40.22
CA GLN A 6 -1.10 -35.95 38.87
C GLN A 6 -1.64 -34.61 38.31
N ILE A 7 -2.14 -33.72 39.17
CA ILE A 7 -2.62 -32.39 38.78
C ILE A 7 -1.45 -31.45 38.42
N ARG A 8 -0.32 -31.49 39.15
CA ARG A 8 0.83 -30.61 38.88
C ARG A 8 1.42 -30.82 37.48
N GLY A 9 1.44 -32.04 36.96
CA GLY A 9 1.86 -32.31 35.58
C GLY A 9 0.87 -31.74 34.56
N LYS A 10 -0.42 -32.01 34.74
CA LYS A 10 -1.50 -31.55 33.86
C LYS A 10 -1.64 -30.02 33.84
N ALA A 11 -1.47 -29.34 34.97
CA ALA A 11 -1.53 -27.89 35.08
C ALA A 11 -0.34 -27.20 34.38
N LYS A 12 0.88 -27.73 34.51
CA LYS A 12 2.06 -27.22 33.78
C LYS A 12 1.90 -27.34 32.27
N ILE A 13 1.36 -28.47 31.79
CA ILE A 13 1.12 -28.70 30.37
C ILE A 13 0.02 -27.77 29.84
N SER A 14 -1.06 -27.56 30.61
CA SER A 14 -2.12 -26.62 30.24
C SER A 14 -1.61 -25.17 30.19
N LEU A 15 -0.75 -24.76 31.13
CA LEU A 15 -0.13 -23.44 31.13
C LEU A 15 0.79 -23.24 29.91
N LEU A 16 1.59 -24.25 29.57
CA LEU A 16 2.42 -24.25 28.36
C LEU A 16 1.57 -24.12 27.08
N LEU A 17 0.49 -24.89 26.97
CA LEU A 17 -0.40 -24.85 25.82
C LEU A 17 -1.07 -23.48 25.70
N THR A 18 -1.49 -22.90 26.83
CA THR A 18 -2.10 -21.57 26.87
C THR A 18 -1.12 -20.49 26.42
N GLY A 19 0.14 -20.55 26.87
CA GLY A 19 1.19 -19.63 26.41
C GLY A 19 1.45 -19.75 24.91
N LEU A 20 1.45 -20.97 24.38
CA LEU A 20 1.62 -21.25 22.95
C LEU A 20 0.49 -20.63 22.11
N ILE A 21 -0.76 -20.81 22.55
CA ILE A 21 -1.94 -20.20 21.91
C ILE A 21 -1.85 -18.68 21.97
N CYS A 22 -1.44 -18.11 23.10
CA CYS A 22 -1.29 -16.67 23.25
C CYS A 22 -0.23 -16.11 22.28
N LEU A 23 0.88 -16.81 22.07
CA LEU A 23 1.92 -16.43 21.12
C LEU A 23 1.40 -16.46 19.67
N ILE A 24 0.67 -17.51 19.29
CA ILE A 24 0.01 -17.60 17.98
C ILE A 24 -0.99 -16.44 17.78
N LEU A 25 -1.79 -16.10 18.81
CA LEU A 25 -2.73 -14.99 18.73
C LEU A 25 -2.03 -13.63 18.55
N VAL A 26 -0.91 -13.39 19.25
CA VAL A 26 -0.12 -12.17 19.08
C VAL A 26 0.46 -12.08 17.67
N ASN A 27 1.00 -13.18 17.13
CA ASN A 27 1.48 -13.23 15.75
C ASN A 27 0.35 -12.93 14.75
N ASN A 28 -0.81 -13.57 14.90
CA ASN A 28 -1.95 -13.34 14.01
C ASN A 28 -2.44 -11.88 14.03
N LEU A 29 -2.43 -11.25 15.21
CA LEU A 29 -2.76 -9.82 15.32
C LEU A 29 -1.71 -8.94 14.63
N SER A 30 -0.43 -9.31 14.71
CA SER A 30 0.68 -8.65 14.01
C SER A 30 0.53 -8.76 12.48
N GLU A 31 0.31 -9.96 11.94
CA GLU A 31 0.09 -10.19 10.50
C GLU A 31 -1.10 -9.38 9.96
N ARG A 32 -2.20 -9.32 10.73
CA ARG A 32 -3.36 -8.46 10.40
C ARG A 32 -2.99 -6.98 10.37
N SER A 33 -2.08 -6.52 11.22
CA SER A 33 -1.64 -5.12 11.23
C SER A 33 -0.78 -4.79 10.01
N GLN A 34 0.14 -5.68 9.63
CA GLN A 34 0.99 -5.54 8.45
C GLN A 34 0.15 -5.55 7.16
N SER A 35 -0.85 -6.44 7.07
CA SER A 35 -1.78 -6.47 5.94
C SER A 35 -2.54 -5.15 5.76
N ARG A 36 -2.94 -4.48 6.86
CA ARG A 36 -3.58 -3.15 6.80
C ARG A 36 -2.61 -2.05 6.37
N GLU A 37 -1.36 -2.14 6.78
CA GLU A 37 -0.33 -1.18 6.35
C GLU A 37 -0.04 -1.30 4.85
N LEU A 38 0.02 -2.53 4.33
CA LEU A 38 0.13 -2.79 2.89
C LEU A 38 -1.07 -2.26 2.11
N GLN A 39 -2.29 -2.43 2.60
CA GLN A 39 -3.48 -1.84 1.98
C GLN A 39 -3.36 -0.32 1.88
N LYS A 40 -2.89 0.36 2.93
CA LYS A 40 -2.67 1.82 2.89
C LYS A 40 -1.60 2.23 1.88
N VAL A 41 -0.52 1.45 1.75
CA VAL A 41 0.51 1.72 0.74
C VAL A 41 -0.07 1.60 -0.67
N LEU A 42 -0.87 0.56 -0.93
CA LEU A 42 -1.54 0.37 -2.22
C LEU A 42 -2.56 1.49 -2.51
N ASP A 43 -3.37 1.85 -1.51
CA ASP A 43 -4.34 2.93 -1.62
C ASP A 43 -3.66 4.26 -1.93
N SER A 44 -2.58 4.62 -1.23
CA SER A 44 -1.84 5.85 -1.51
C SER A 44 -1.12 5.82 -2.86
N MET A 45 -0.58 4.67 -3.26
CA MET A 45 0.02 4.51 -4.59
C MET A 45 -1.01 4.68 -5.70
N TYR A 46 -2.22 4.14 -5.53
CA TYR A 46 -3.29 4.28 -6.51
C TYR A 46 -3.88 5.70 -6.49
N GLN A 47 -4.43 6.13 -5.34
CA GLN A 47 -5.18 7.37 -5.20
C GLN A 47 -4.30 8.63 -5.30
N ASP A 48 -3.09 8.60 -4.72
CA ASP A 48 -2.26 9.81 -4.65
C ASP A 48 -1.16 9.84 -5.72
N ARG A 49 -0.52 8.70 -6.07
CA ARG A 49 0.61 8.71 -7.02
C ARG A 49 0.18 8.45 -8.46
N LEU A 50 -0.61 7.40 -8.70
CA LEU A 50 -1.00 6.99 -10.05
C LEU A 50 -2.04 7.94 -10.65
N ILE A 51 -3.05 8.35 -9.87
CA ILE A 51 -4.04 9.34 -10.32
C ILE A 51 -3.35 10.69 -10.58
N ALA A 52 -2.46 11.15 -9.70
CA ALA A 52 -1.68 12.38 -9.92
C ALA A 52 -0.84 12.31 -11.21
N GLU A 53 -0.17 11.18 -11.46
CA GLU A 53 0.57 10.96 -12.71
C GLU A 53 -0.35 11.00 -13.94
N SER A 54 -1.56 10.46 -13.83
CA SER A 54 -2.54 10.52 -14.93
C SER A 54 -2.96 11.95 -15.26
N TYR A 55 -3.03 12.85 -14.27
CA TYR A 55 -3.29 14.27 -14.51
C TYR A 55 -2.09 14.97 -15.13
N ILE A 56 -0.87 14.68 -14.69
CA ILE A 56 0.36 15.22 -15.28
C ILE A 56 0.46 14.84 -16.77
N LEU A 57 0.13 13.60 -17.12
CA LEU A 57 0.09 13.15 -18.51
C LEU A 57 -0.96 13.91 -19.33
N GLN A 58 -2.19 14.04 -18.81
CA GLN A 58 -3.25 14.79 -19.48
C GLN A 58 -2.86 16.26 -19.70
N LEU A 59 -2.22 16.90 -18.72
CA LEU A 59 -1.69 18.26 -18.87
C LEU A 59 -0.64 18.33 -19.98
N SER A 60 0.25 17.34 -20.08
CA SER A 60 1.25 17.27 -21.13
C SER A 60 0.62 17.16 -22.52
N ASP A 61 -0.44 16.35 -22.66
CA ASP A 61 -1.17 16.19 -23.93
C ASP A 61 -1.87 17.49 -24.37
N GLU A 62 -2.48 18.19 -23.42
CA GLU A 62 -3.13 19.49 -23.68
C GLU A 62 -2.09 20.56 -24.05
N LEU A 63 -0.92 20.61 -23.38
CA LEU A 63 0.17 21.51 -23.75
C LEU A 63 0.75 21.19 -25.14
N HIS A 64 0.93 19.91 -25.48
CA HIS A 64 1.37 19.52 -26.82
C HIS A 64 0.37 19.95 -27.88
N SER A 65 -0.93 19.79 -27.62
CA SER A 65 -2.00 20.23 -28.53
C SER A 65 -1.95 21.75 -28.74
N ILE A 66 -1.77 22.53 -27.67
CA ILE A 66 -1.57 23.98 -27.75
C ILE A 66 -0.36 24.33 -28.61
N GLY A 67 0.78 23.64 -28.41
CA GLY A 67 1.99 23.85 -29.22
C GLY A 67 1.76 23.65 -30.71
N LEU A 68 1.09 22.55 -31.09
CA LEU A 68 0.76 22.28 -32.50
C LEU A 68 -0.13 23.36 -33.11
N ILE A 69 -1.12 23.87 -32.35
CA ILE A 69 -2.00 24.94 -32.81
C ILE A 69 -1.21 26.24 -33.01
N LEU A 70 -0.33 26.60 -32.07
CA LEU A 70 0.50 27.79 -32.14
C LEU A 70 1.50 27.75 -33.33
N GLU A 71 2.02 26.57 -33.66
CA GLU A 71 2.92 26.36 -34.81
C GLU A 71 2.19 26.39 -36.16
N SER A 72 0.92 25.97 -36.21
CA SER A 72 0.16 25.77 -37.46
C SER A 72 -0.14 27.07 -38.24
N GLY A 73 -0.03 28.24 -37.60
CA GLY A 73 0.05 29.57 -38.24
C GLY A 73 -1.10 30.02 -39.15
N SER A 74 -2.12 29.18 -39.40
CA SER A 74 -3.21 29.43 -40.35
C SER A 74 -4.56 29.44 -39.62
N ASP A 75 -5.36 30.49 -39.87
CA ASP A 75 -6.61 30.83 -39.17
C ASP A 75 -6.58 30.55 -37.67
N PHE A 76 -5.98 31.49 -36.93
CA PHE A 76 -5.90 31.50 -35.46
C PHE A 76 -7.18 30.94 -34.80
N GLN A 77 -7.12 29.67 -34.38
CA GLN A 77 -8.24 28.94 -33.78
C GLN A 77 -8.32 29.29 -32.30
N GLU A 78 -8.57 30.57 -32.01
CA GLU A 78 -8.62 31.11 -30.65
C GLU A 78 -9.62 30.33 -29.78
N SER A 79 -10.78 29.98 -30.34
CA SER A 79 -11.79 29.16 -29.67
C SER A 79 -11.29 27.77 -29.31
N LEU A 80 -10.45 27.15 -30.16
CA LEU A 80 -9.85 25.85 -29.87
C LEU A 80 -8.81 25.98 -28.75
N LEU A 81 -7.96 27.01 -28.78
CA LEU A 81 -7.00 27.31 -27.71
C LEU A 81 -7.70 27.53 -26.36
N TYR A 82 -8.80 28.30 -26.33
CA TYR A 82 -9.59 28.47 -25.10
C TYR A 82 -10.18 27.14 -24.60
N SER A 83 -10.57 26.23 -25.49
CA SER A 83 -11.10 24.92 -25.09
C SER A 83 -10.04 24.03 -24.43
N HIS A 84 -8.81 24.01 -24.95
CA HIS A 84 -7.68 23.32 -24.34
C HIS A 84 -7.31 23.96 -22.99
N TRP A 85 -7.37 25.29 -22.91
CA TRP A 85 -7.13 26.02 -21.67
C TRP A 85 -8.11 25.65 -20.56
N GLN A 86 -9.41 25.60 -20.87
CA GLN A 86 -10.44 25.20 -19.89
C GLN A 86 -10.21 23.78 -19.36
N LYS A 87 -9.73 22.86 -20.20
CA LYS A 87 -9.37 21.52 -19.76
C LYS A 87 -8.16 21.53 -18.83
N ILE A 88 -7.11 22.31 -19.14
CA ILE A 88 -5.94 22.48 -18.26
C ILE A 88 -6.39 22.99 -16.89
N GLU A 89 -7.26 24.00 -16.83
CA GLU A 89 -7.78 24.53 -15.57
C GLU A 89 -8.54 23.45 -14.78
N GLN A 90 -9.40 22.67 -15.45
CA GLN A 90 -10.12 21.58 -14.80
C GLN A 90 -9.18 20.48 -14.28
N ILE A 91 -8.17 20.10 -15.06
CA ILE A 91 -7.19 19.09 -14.65
C ILE A 91 -6.34 19.62 -13.48
N ASN A 92 -5.96 20.90 -13.49
CA ASN A 92 -5.24 21.54 -12.39
C ASN A 92 -6.03 21.46 -11.08
N LEU A 93 -7.33 21.76 -11.11
CA LEU A 93 -8.20 21.65 -9.94
C LEU A 93 -8.22 20.22 -9.40
N ASN A 94 -8.39 19.22 -10.27
CA ASN A 94 -8.38 17.82 -9.87
C ASN A 94 -7.01 17.37 -9.33
N TYR A 95 -5.91 17.87 -9.92
CA TYR A 95 -4.56 17.59 -9.45
C TYR A 95 -4.34 18.13 -8.03
N LEU A 96 -4.87 19.31 -7.71
CA LEU A 96 -4.78 19.93 -6.38
C LEU A 96 -5.58 19.17 -5.31
N GLU A 97 -6.53 18.32 -5.68
CA GLU A 97 -7.23 17.42 -4.75
C GLU A 97 -6.36 16.23 -4.32
N THR A 98 -5.28 15.94 -5.06
CA THR A 98 -4.30 14.92 -4.68
C THR A 98 -3.37 15.42 -3.57
N GLN A 99 -2.64 14.51 -2.93
CA GLN A 99 -1.70 14.88 -1.86
C GLN A 99 -0.36 15.37 -2.40
N LEU A 100 -0.21 16.67 -2.63
CA LEU A 100 1.07 17.23 -3.06
C LEU A 100 2.10 17.26 -1.91
N THR A 101 3.29 16.77 -2.21
CA THR A 101 4.51 17.05 -1.44
C THR A 101 4.91 18.52 -1.57
N LYS A 102 5.80 18.97 -0.68
CA LYS A 102 6.35 20.32 -0.75
C LYS A 102 7.14 20.56 -2.03
N GLU A 103 7.83 19.54 -2.53
CA GLU A 103 8.60 19.61 -3.77
C GLU A 103 7.66 19.77 -4.97
N GLU A 104 6.65 18.90 -5.07
CA GLU A 104 5.63 18.95 -6.13
C GLU A 104 4.92 20.30 -6.19
N LYS A 105 4.49 20.81 -5.03
CA LYS A 105 3.84 22.12 -4.97
C LYS A 105 4.69 23.23 -5.59
N ASN A 106 6.00 23.23 -5.35
CA ASN A 106 6.87 24.26 -5.92
C ASN A 106 6.99 24.17 -7.45
N HIS A 107 7.04 22.94 -7.99
CA HIS A 107 7.09 22.70 -9.44
C HIS A 107 5.75 23.03 -10.09
N PHE A 108 4.64 22.63 -9.45
CA PHE A 108 3.29 22.93 -9.91
C PHE A 108 2.99 24.43 -9.92
N ASP A 109 3.36 25.17 -8.87
CA ASP A 109 3.21 26.63 -8.81
C ASP A 109 3.99 27.34 -9.95
N ARG A 110 5.12 26.78 -10.41
CA ARG A 110 5.86 27.32 -11.56
C ARG A 110 5.19 26.96 -12.87
N PHE A 111 4.73 25.73 -13.01
CA PHE A 111 3.91 25.29 -14.14
C PHE A 111 2.67 26.18 -14.32
N GLU A 112 1.91 26.46 -13.24
CA GLU A 112 0.73 27.34 -13.29
C GLU A 112 1.07 28.77 -13.76
N LYS A 113 2.20 29.31 -13.31
CA LYS A 113 2.65 30.64 -13.76
C LYS A 113 3.02 30.65 -15.24
N MET A 114 3.67 29.60 -15.72
CA MET A 114 4.05 29.46 -17.13
C MET A 114 2.82 29.29 -18.01
N THR A 115 1.89 28.43 -17.62
CA THR A 115 0.63 28.22 -18.36
C THR A 115 -0.22 29.49 -18.39
N TRP A 116 -0.30 30.23 -17.29
CA TRP A 116 -0.96 31.54 -17.27
C TRP A 116 -0.27 32.57 -18.19
N ALA A 117 1.06 32.60 -18.23
CA ALA A 117 1.80 33.49 -19.13
C ALA A 117 1.55 33.16 -20.61
N ILE A 118 1.48 31.87 -20.95
CA ILE A 118 1.11 31.39 -22.29
C ILE A 118 -0.30 31.88 -22.63
N PHE A 119 -1.26 31.68 -21.73
CA PHE A 119 -2.65 32.11 -21.93
C PHE A 119 -2.77 33.62 -22.19
N GLN A 120 -2.11 34.45 -21.39
CA GLN A 120 -2.09 35.91 -21.57
C GLN A 120 -1.40 36.34 -22.88
N GLY A 121 -0.50 35.50 -23.41
CA GLY A 121 0.18 35.73 -24.69
C GLY A 121 -0.66 35.41 -25.93
N ILE A 122 -1.78 34.69 -25.77
CA ILE A 122 -2.65 34.26 -26.88
C ILE A 122 -3.20 35.45 -27.68
N PRO A 123 -3.86 36.47 -27.08
CA PRO A 123 -4.46 37.56 -27.85
C PRO A 123 -3.43 38.40 -28.62
N GLU A 124 -2.22 38.52 -28.08
CA GLU A 124 -1.12 39.30 -28.66
C GLU A 124 -0.28 38.50 -29.67
N ARG A 125 -0.61 37.22 -29.91
CA ARG A 125 0.17 36.28 -30.74
C ARG A 125 1.65 36.25 -30.36
N LYS A 126 1.95 36.35 -29.06
CA LYS A 126 3.32 36.26 -28.57
C LYS A 126 3.85 34.86 -28.82
N ASN A 127 5.06 34.77 -29.37
CA ASN A 127 5.76 33.50 -29.44
C ASN A 127 5.96 32.95 -28.03
N SER A 128 5.19 31.93 -27.70
CA SER A 128 5.16 31.32 -26.37
C SER A 128 5.87 29.96 -26.34
N GLN A 129 6.60 29.60 -27.41
CA GLN A 129 7.22 28.28 -27.57
C GLN A 129 8.23 27.98 -26.46
N ALA A 130 9.05 28.97 -26.06
CA ALA A 130 10.02 28.79 -24.99
C ALA A 130 9.32 28.51 -23.65
N THR A 131 8.30 29.30 -23.31
CA THR A 131 7.51 29.10 -22.08
C THR A 131 6.73 27.79 -22.09
N LEU A 132 6.24 27.36 -23.26
CA LEU A 132 5.58 26.05 -23.42
C LEU A 132 6.54 24.90 -23.13
N GLN A 133 7.77 24.98 -23.65
CA GLN A 133 8.80 23.98 -23.40
C GLN A 133 9.23 23.94 -21.92
N GLU A 134 9.30 25.10 -21.27
CA GLU A 134 9.56 25.18 -19.84
C GLU A 134 8.41 24.55 -19.03
N ALA A 135 7.16 24.81 -19.39
CA ALA A 135 6.00 24.20 -18.73
C ALA A 135 5.97 22.67 -18.88
N LEU A 136 6.27 22.15 -20.08
CA LEU A 136 6.44 20.71 -20.31
C LEU A 136 7.60 20.12 -19.48
N THR A 137 8.65 20.90 -19.26
CA THR A 137 9.78 20.49 -18.42
C THR A 137 9.37 20.40 -16.94
N GLU A 138 8.57 21.34 -16.43
CA GLU A 138 8.02 21.25 -15.07
C GLU A 138 7.11 20.02 -14.90
N LEU A 139 6.25 19.71 -15.89
CA LEU A 139 5.44 18.48 -15.88
C LEU A 139 6.30 17.21 -15.87
N LYS A 140 7.38 17.19 -16.66
CA LYS A 140 8.32 16.06 -16.65
C LYS A 140 8.96 15.87 -15.27
N ILE A 141 9.38 16.96 -14.61
CA ILE A 141 9.94 16.88 -13.26
C ILE A 141 8.89 16.39 -12.26
N LEU A 142 7.64 16.86 -12.37
CA LEU A 142 6.54 16.35 -11.54
C LEU A 142 6.32 14.84 -11.72
N SER A 143 6.40 14.33 -12.95
CA SER A 143 6.31 12.89 -13.24
C SER A 143 7.48 12.10 -12.62
N GLU A 144 8.71 12.62 -12.73
CA GLU A 144 9.88 12.01 -12.08
C GLU A 144 9.71 11.96 -10.55
N ILE A 145 9.11 13.00 -9.95
CA ILE A 145 8.78 13.00 -8.52
C ILE A 145 7.72 11.92 -8.19
N GLN A 146 6.67 11.74 -9.01
CA GLN A 146 5.68 10.67 -8.79
C GLN A 146 6.34 9.29 -8.76
N VAL A 147 7.23 9.03 -9.73
CA VAL A 147 7.96 7.75 -9.81
C VAL A 147 8.84 7.55 -8.58
N LYS A 148 9.55 8.58 -8.14
CA LYS A 148 10.40 8.53 -6.94
C LYS A 148 9.58 8.29 -5.66
N GLU A 149 8.45 8.96 -5.49
CA GLU A 149 7.58 8.74 -4.34
C GLU A 149 6.93 7.35 -4.36
N ALA A 150 6.51 6.86 -5.53
CA ALA A 150 6.03 5.49 -5.68
C ALA A 150 7.13 4.46 -5.30
N GLN A 151 8.37 4.67 -5.72
CA GLN A 151 9.51 3.84 -5.32
C GLN A 151 9.79 3.91 -3.82
N ASN A 152 9.65 5.09 -3.19
CA ASN A 152 9.78 5.25 -1.75
C ASN A 152 8.70 4.46 -0.99
N LEU A 153 7.44 4.53 -1.44
CA LEU A 153 6.32 3.76 -0.88
C LEU A 153 6.58 2.26 -0.99
N ILE A 154 7.01 1.77 -2.15
CA ILE A 154 7.37 0.36 -2.37
C ILE A 154 8.53 -0.04 -1.45
N SER A 155 9.59 0.76 -1.38
CA SER A 155 10.78 0.45 -0.58
C SER A 155 10.45 0.36 0.92
N ARG A 156 9.57 1.23 1.43
CA ARG A 156 9.07 1.16 2.80
C ARG A 156 8.26 -0.11 3.03
N SER A 157 7.43 -0.52 2.06
CA SER A 157 6.65 -1.76 2.16
C SER A 157 7.53 -3.02 2.12
N GLY A 158 8.64 -3.01 1.38
CA GLY A 158 9.58 -4.14 1.33
C GLY A 158 10.24 -4.43 2.69
N GLN A 159 10.41 -3.42 3.54
CA GLN A 159 10.88 -3.60 4.92
C GLN A 159 9.83 -4.25 5.83
N ILE A 160 8.55 -4.13 5.51
CA ILE A 160 7.46 -4.84 6.21
C ILE A 160 7.57 -6.34 5.92
N PHE A 161 7.78 -6.72 4.66
CA PHE A 161 7.86 -8.13 4.25
C PHE A 161 9.12 -8.89 4.73
N SER A 162 10.27 -8.24 4.83
CA SER A 162 11.53 -8.92 5.17
C SER A 162 11.59 -9.43 6.62
N SER A 163 10.76 -8.89 7.52
CA SER A 163 10.59 -9.40 8.87
C SER A 163 9.64 -10.61 8.95
N ASP A 164 8.76 -10.80 7.96
CA ASP A 164 7.59 -11.70 8.04
C ASP A 164 7.94 -13.18 7.79
N ALA A 165 8.93 -13.47 6.95
CA ALA A 165 9.31 -14.85 6.61
C ALA A 165 9.81 -15.64 7.83
N ALA A 166 10.52 -14.98 8.76
CA ALA A 166 11.00 -15.62 9.99
C ALA A 166 9.88 -15.84 11.00
N HIS A 167 8.92 -14.91 11.10
CA HIS A 167 7.76 -15.04 11.99
C HIS A 167 6.81 -16.16 11.55
N SER A 168 6.54 -16.26 10.25
CA SER A 168 5.68 -17.30 9.68
C SER A 168 6.24 -18.71 9.90
N GLN A 169 7.56 -18.91 9.73
CA GLN A 169 8.21 -20.20 10.01
C GLN A 169 8.13 -20.60 11.49
N LEU A 170 8.22 -19.63 12.40
CA LEU A 170 8.08 -19.86 13.84
C LEU A 170 6.65 -20.32 14.18
N GLU A 171 5.63 -19.70 13.58
CA GLU A 171 4.23 -20.08 13.82
C GLU A 171 3.92 -21.51 13.38
N ILE A 172 4.37 -21.93 12.19
CA ILE A 172 4.24 -23.31 11.72
C ILE A 172 4.93 -24.29 12.69
N ALA A 173 6.13 -23.95 13.15
CA ALA A 173 6.85 -24.78 14.11
C ALA A 173 6.09 -24.92 15.44
N LEU A 174 5.51 -23.83 15.96
CA LEU A 174 4.69 -23.85 17.18
C LEU A 174 3.42 -24.68 17.01
N LEU A 175 2.76 -24.60 15.85
CA LEU A 175 1.59 -25.43 15.55
C LEU A 175 1.93 -26.92 15.52
N VAL A 176 3.06 -27.30 14.91
CA VAL A 176 3.53 -28.69 14.92
C VAL A 176 3.80 -29.19 16.35
N VAL A 177 4.48 -28.38 17.17
CA VAL A 177 4.73 -28.70 18.59
C VAL A 177 3.40 -28.86 19.35
N MET A 178 2.41 -28.01 19.08
CA MET A 178 1.09 -28.07 19.72
C MET A 178 0.37 -29.38 19.39
N VAL A 179 0.36 -29.78 18.12
CA VAL A 179 -0.25 -31.04 17.66
C VAL A 179 0.41 -32.25 18.34
N LEU A 180 1.75 -32.26 18.43
CA LEU A 180 2.49 -33.34 19.10
C LEU A 180 2.16 -33.44 20.59
N ILE A 181 2.05 -32.31 21.29
CA ILE A 181 1.68 -32.28 22.72
C ILE A 181 0.26 -32.82 22.91
N VAL A 182 -0.70 -32.38 22.10
CA VAL A 182 -2.09 -32.87 22.16
C VAL A 182 -2.14 -34.37 21.91
N GLN A 183 -1.43 -34.87 20.90
CA GLN A 183 -1.39 -36.29 20.56
C GLN A 183 -0.78 -37.14 21.69
N ALA A 184 0.30 -36.66 22.32
CA ALA A 184 0.90 -37.32 23.48
C ALA A 184 -0.06 -37.42 24.68
N ILE A 185 -0.84 -36.36 24.96
CA ILE A 185 -1.86 -36.35 26.02
C ILE A 185 -2.97 -37.35 25.72
N LEU A 186 -3.48 -37.38 24.48
CA LEU A 186 -4.55 -38.28 24.07
C LEU A 186 -4.13 -39.75 24.20
N PHE A 187 -2.91 -40.11 23.77
CA PHE A 187 -2.40 -41.47 23.95
C PHE A 187 -2.14 -41.82 25.42
N ALA A 188 -1.61 -40.89 26.22
CA ALA A 188 -1.41 -41.09 27.65
C ALA A 188 -2.74 -41.25 28.42
N SER A 189 -3.85 -40.65 27.95
CA SER A 189 -5.16 -40.77 28.59
C SER A 189 -5.91 -42.08 28.30
N LYS A 190 -5.56 -42.82 27.24
CA LYS A 190 -6.24 -44.07 26.85
C LYS A 190 -5.93 -45.28 27.73
N THR A 191 -5.07 -45.16 28.75
CA THR A 191 -4.71 -46.28 29.65
C THR A 191 -5.65 -46.50 30.85
N LEU A 192 -6.77 -45.77 30.96
CA LEU A 192 -7.77 -45.95 32.02
C LEU A 192 -9.11 -46.43 31.46
N SER A 193 -9.14 -47.65 30.94
CA SER A 193 -10.36 -48.46 30.88
C SER A 193 -9.99 -49.93 31.08
N VAL A 194 -9.48 -50.25 32.27
CA VAL A 194 -9.46 -51.63 32.73
C VAL A 194 -10.88 -51.95 33.21
N VAL A 195 -11.64 -52.66 32.38
CA VAL A 195 -12.88 -53.33 32.77
C VAL A 195 -12.54 -54.29 33.93
N PRO A 196 -13.21 -54.22 35.09
CA PRO A 196 -12.94 -55.18 36.16
C PRO A 196 -13.44 -56.55 35.74
N LYS A 197 -12.51 -57.51 35.65
CA LYS A 197 -12.80 -58.93 35.41
C LYS A 197 -13.50 -59.48 36.67
N ALA A 198 -14.76 -59.88 36.53
CA ALA A 198 -15.49 -60.57 37.60
C ALA A 198 -14.78 -61.90 37.97
N PRO A 199 -14.66 -62.25 39.26
CA PRO A 199 -14.00 -63.48 39.67
C PRO A 199 -14.84 -64.72 39.34
N PRO A 200 -14.21 -65.90 39.14
CA PRO A 200 -14.90 -67.13 38.79
C PRO A 200 -15.66 -67.65 40.01
N GLN A 201 -16.96 -67.88 39.87
CA GLN A 201 -17.75 -68.63 40.85
C GLN A 201 -17.55 -70.12 40.53
N LEU A 202 -16.87 -70.83 41.44
CA LEU A 202 -16.78 -72.28 41.50
C LEU A 202 -18.00 -72.82 42.27
N ASN A 203 -18.90 -73.49 41.55
CA ASN A 203 -19.72 -74.67 41.89
C ASN A 203 -21.02 -74.67 41.08
#